data_AF-A0A1V5B516-F1
#
_entry.id   AF-A0A1V5B516-F1
#
_cell.length_a   1.000
_cell.length_b   1.000
_cell.length_c   1.000
_cell.angle_alpha   90.00
_cell.angle_beta   90.00
_cell.angle_gamma   90.00
#
_symmetry.space_group_name_H-M   'P 1'
#
loop_
_entity.id
_entity.type
_entity.pdbx_description
1 polymer ?
#
loop_
_entity_poly.entity_id
_entity_poly.type
_entity_poly.pdbx_seq_one_letter_code
_entity_poly.pdbx_strand_id
1 'polypeptide(L)'
;MTIRLAVLMLPGCRNCTDFTAMQSYISIGGVGSAPGMSSVIVRTEKGLGLFRIAEEMGFIEAWDGVNIEAIERLCRLKMKRMQRI
;
A
#
# COMPACT_ATOMS: atom_id res chain seq x y z
N MET A 1 13.65 -16.48 -15.14
CA MET A 1 14.84 -15.96 -14.44
C MET A 1 14.38 -15.25 -13.16
N THR A 2 14.30 -15.96 -12.04
CA THR A 2 13.81 -15.41 -10.77
C THR A 2 14.97 -14.77 -10.01
N ILE A 3 15.11 -13.45 -10.11
CA ILE A 3 16.02 -12.70 -9.25
C ILE A 3 15.53 -12.85 -7.81
N ARG A 4 16.39 -13.36 -6.90
CA ARG A 4 16.13 -13.31 -5.46
C ARG A 4 16.22 -11.85 -5.01
N LEU A 5 15.11 -11.11 -5.03
CA LEU A 5 15.03 -9.72 -4.54
C LEU A 5 15.63 -9.53 -3.14
N ALA A 6 15.64 -10.58 -2.31
CA ALA A 6 16.21 -10.55 -0.97
C ALA A 6 17.71 -10.17 -0.93
N VAL A 7 18.50 -10.48 -1.97
CA VAL A 7 19.94 -10.12 -1.99
C VAL A 7 20.20 -8.68 -2.41
N LEU A 8 19.22 -8.01 -3.02
CA LEU A 8 19.32 -6.61 -3.46
C LEU A 8 18.66 -5.64 -2.45
N MET A 9 18.04 -6.16 -1.39
CA MET A 9 17.34 -5.36 -0.40
C MET A 9 18.33 -4.69 0.57
N LEU A 10 18.19 -3.37 0.76
CA LEU A 10 18.99 -2.62 1.74
C LEU A 10 18.77 -3.20 3.15
N PRO A 11 19.83 -3.32 3.98
CA PRO A 11 19.72 -3.93 5.31
C PRO A 11 18.63 -3.30 6.18
N GLY A 12 18.47 -1.97 6.14
CA GLY A 12 17.45 -1.25 6.93
C GLY A 12 16.01 -1.64 6.62
N CYS A 13 15.72 -2.14 5.40
CA CYS A 13 14.37 -2.58 5.04
C CYS A 13 13.91 -3.80 5.86
N ARG A 14 14.83 -4.55 6.48
CA ARG A 14 14.50 -5.71 7.33
C ARG A 14 13.79 -5.32 8.62
N ASN A 15 14.03 -4.11 9.10
CA ASN A 15 13.49 -3.59 10.36
C ASN A 15 12.25 -2.70 10.15
N CYS A 16 11.95 -2.31 8.91
CA CYS A 16 10.77 -1.52 8.59
C CYS A 16 9.49 -2.35 8.80
N THR A 17 8.62 -1.88 9.71
CA THR A 17 7.33 -2.52 10.03
C THR A 17 6.14 -1.92 9.29
N ASP A 18 6.33 -0.78 8.62
CA ASP A 18 5.26 -0.08 7.91
C ASP A 18 5.09 -0.60 6.48
N PHE A 19 3.95 -1.21 6.17
CA PHE A 19 3.63 -1.73 4.83
C PHE A 19 2.81 -0.75 4.00
N THR A 20 1.93 0.03 4.63
CA THR A 20 0.90 0.84 3.94
C THR A 20 1.14 2.33 4.07
N ALA A 21 2.36 2.75 4.40
CA ALA A 21 2.71 4.15 4.64
C ALA A 21 1.73 4.79 5.63
N MET A 22 1.71 4.28 6.86
CA MET A 22 0.67 4.61 7.85
C MET A 22 0.56 6.10 8.17
N GLN A 23 1.63 6.87 7.94
CA GLN A 23 1.68 8.31 8.22
C GLN A 23 1.27 9.20 7.03
N SER A 24 0.98 8.65 5.85
CA SER A 24 0.54 9.46 4.72
C SER A 24 -0.95 9.83 4.79
N TYR A 25 -1.33 10.93 4.15
CA TYR A 25 -2.76 11.27 3.99
C TYR A 25 -3.48 10.31 3.04
N ILE A 26 -2.79 9.88 1.98
CA ILE A 26 -3.25 8.91 0.99
C ILE A 26 -2.11 7.91 0.77
N SER A 27 -2.41 6.62 0.80
CA SER A 27 -1.48 5.54 0.50
C SER A 27 -1.96 4.80 -0.74
N ILE A 28 -1.07 4.54 -1.70
CA ILE A 28 -1.42 3.90 -2.98
C ILE A 28 -0.53 2.68 -3.18
N GLY A 29 -1.11 1.55 -3.59
CA GLY A 29 -0.35 0.34 -3.91
C GLY A 29 -1.14 -0.68 -4.71
N GLY A 30 -0.46 -1.58 -5.42
CA GLY A 30 -1.12 -2.57 -6.30
C GLY A 30 -1.62 -3.84 -5.60
N VAL A 31 -1.38 -4.02 -4.30
CA VAL A 31 -1.87 -5.21 -3.59
C VAL A 31 -3.34 -5.01 -3.25
N GLY A 32 -4.16 -6.02 -3.57
CA GLY A 32 -5.59 -6.00 -3.30
C GLY A 32 -6.43 -5.31 -4.38
N SER A 33 -5.81 -4.77 -5.43
CA SER A 33 -6.49 -4.19 -6.58
C SER A 33 -6.59 -5.19 -7.75
N ALA A 34 -7.54 -4.91 -8.65
CA ALA A 34 -7.61 -5.60 -9.94
C ALA A 34 -6.41 -5.23 -10.83
N PRO A 35 -6.06 -6.06 -11.84
CA PRO A 35 -5.00 -5.74 -12.79
C PRO A 35 -5.22 -4.38 -13.46
N GLY A 36 -4.17 -3.56 -13.50
CA GLY A 36 -4.25 -2.20 -14.05
C GLY A 36 -4.81 -1.14 -13.09
N MET A 37 -5.25 -1.54 -11.89
CA MET A 37 -5.75 -0.63 -10.86
C MET A 37 -4.83 -0.58 -9.65
N SER A 38 -5.05 0.41 -8.77
CA SER A 38 -4.36 0.54 -7.49
C SER A 38 -5.35 0.57 -6.33
N SER A 39 -4.98 -0.05 -5.21
CA SER A 39 -5.66 0.11 -3.93
C SER A 39 -5.25 1.44 -3.32
N VAL A 40 -6.25 2.22 -2.87
CA VAL A 40 -6.04 3.53 -2.27
C VAL A 40 -6.59 3.53 -0.85
N ILE A 41 -5.77 3.94 0.13
CA ILE A 41 -6.17 4.13 1.52
C ILE A 41 -6.12 5.62 1.82
N VAL A 42 -7.28 6.23 2.06
CA VAL A 42 -7.41 7.63 2.46
C VAL A 42 -7.56 7.70 3.98
N ARG A 43 -6.71 8.47 4.66
CA ARG A 43 -6.63 8.47 6.13
C ARG A 43 -7.11 9.75 6.81
N THR A 44 -7.01 10.89 6.13
CA THR A 44 -7.34 12.19 6.70
C THR A 44 -8.37 12.91 5.85
N GLU A 45 -9.08 13.86 6.46
CA GLU A 45 -10.03 14.72 5.75
C GLU A 45 -9.38 15.49 4.60
N LYS A 46 -8.15 15.98 4.80
CA LYS A 46 -7.36 16.62 3.75
C LYS A 46 -7.06 15.66 2.59
N GLY A 47 -6.70 14.41 2.90
CA GLY A 47 -6.50 13.38 1.89
C GLY A 47 -7.79 13.07 1.12
N LEU A 48 -8.93 13.01 1.81
CA LEU A 48 -10.22 12.79 1.18
C LEU A 48 -10.62 13.96 0.26
N GLY A 49 -10.37 15.19 0.68
CA GLY A 49 -10.59 16.37 -0.16
C GLY A 49 -9.78 16.31 -1.46
N LEU A 50 -8.48 16.00 -1.36
CA LEU A 50 -7.63 15.85 -2.54
C LEU A 50 -8.07 14.70 -3.46
N PHE A 51 -8.48 13.57 -2.88
CA PHE A 51 -8.97 12.42 -3.64
C PHE A 51 -10.23 12.79 -4.43
N ARG A 52 -11.20 13.43 -3.78
CA ARG A 52 -12.46 13.86 -4.42
C ARG A 52 -12.23 14.90 -5.51
N ILE A 53 -11.36 15.88 -5.28
CA ILE A 53 -11.00 16.86 -6.32
C ILE A 53 -10.42 16.14 -7.55
N ALA A 54 -9.54 15.16 -7.35
CA ALA A 54 -8.95 14.41 -8.47
C ALA A 54 -10.00 13.58 -9.23
N GLU A 55 -10.96 12.99 -8.53
CA GLU A 55 -12.08 12.24 -9.12
C GLU A 55 -13.04 13.18 -9.88
N GLU A 56 -13.47 14.28 -9.25
CA GLU A 56 -14.35 15.29 -9.85
C GLU A 56 -13.74 15.95 -11.10
N MET A 57 -12.42 16.15 -11.11
CA MET A 57 -11.68 16.67 -12.28
C MET A 57 -11.45 15.61 -13.37
N GLY A 58 -11.82 14.35 -13.13
CA GLY A 58 -11.62 13.26 -14.09
C GLY A 58 -10.16 12.80 -14.23
N PHE A 59 -9.29 13.10 -13.27
CA PHE A 59 -7.91 12.61 -13.27
C PHE A 59 -7.79 11.16 -12.82
N ILE A 60 -8.74 10.70 -12.00
CA ILE A 60 -8.82 9.32 -11.53
C ILE A 60 -10.27 8.84 -11.61
N GLU A 61 -10.42 7.53 -11.68
CA GLU A 61 -11.70 6.84 -11.55
C GLU A 61 -11.57 5.88 -10.35
N ALA A 62 -12.63 5.74 -9.56
CA ALA A 62 -12.64 4.90 -8.36
C ALA A 62 -13.72 3.83 -8.43
N TRP A 63 -13.41 2.65 -7.88
CA TRP A 63 -14.34 1.54 -7.77
C TRP A 63 -14.14 0.84 -6.43
N ASP A 64 -15.21 0.20 -5.96
CA ASP A 64 -15.17 -0.70 -4.83
C ASP A 64 -14.55 -2.07 -5.20
N GLY A 65 -14.37 -2.94 -4.21
CA GLY A 65 -13.90 -4.32 -4.42
C GLY A 65 -12.43 -4.54 -4.09
N VAL A 66 -11.81 -3.65 -3.33
CA VAL A 66 -10.46 -3.86 -2.80
C VAL A 66 -10.42 -5.12 -1.93
N ASN A 67 -9.49 -6.04 -2.21
CA ASN A 67 -9.25 -7.21 -1.37
C ASN A 67 -8.43 -6.81 -0.13
N ILE A 68 -9.13 -6.42 0.93
CA ILE A 68 -8.55 -5.98 2.20
C ILE A 68 -7.74 -7.10 2.86
N GLU A 69 -8.21 -8.35 2.80
CA GLU A 69 -7.54 -9.50 3.43
C GLU A 69 -6.13 -9.71 2.86
N ALA A 70 -5.95 -9.54 1.56
CA ALA A 70 -4.65 -9.62 0.90
C ALA A 70 -3.68 -8.55 1.42
N ILE A 71 -4.17 -7.32 1.61
CA ILE A 71 -3.38 -6.20 2.16
C ILE A 71 -2.98 -6.50 3.60
N GLU A 72 -3.93 -6.87 4.45
CA GLU A 72 -3.67 -7.20 5.85
C GLU A 72 -2.70 -8.36 6.03
N ARG A 73 -2.82 -9.40 5.19
CA ARG A 73 -1.89 -10.53 5.20
C ARG A 73 -0.46 -10.06 5.00
N LEU A 74 -0.20 -9.15 4.05
CA LEU A 74 1.14 -8.62 3.81
C LEU A 74 1.61 -7.67 4.91
N CYS A 75 0.72 -6.86 5.49
CA CYS A 75 1.02 -6.07 6.70
C CYS A 75 1.54 -6.97 7.81
N ARG A 76 0.80 -8.04 8.14
CA ARG A 76 1.19 -9.02 9.17
C ARG A 76 2.54 -9.67 8.87
N LEU A 77 2.80 -10.04 7.61
CA LEU A 77 4.08 -10.62 7.20
C LEU A 77 5.24 -9.62 7.36
N LYS A 78 5.04 -8.34 7.04
CA LYS A 78 6.08 -7.31 7.22
C LYS A 78 6.38 -7.08 8.70
N MET A 79 5.37 -6.97 9.55
CA MET A 79 5.54 -6.81 11.01
C MET A 79 6.29 -7.99 11.64
N LYS A 80 5.96 -9.24 11.23
CA LYS A 80 6.62 -10.45 11.72
C LYS A 80 8.11 -10.55 11.32
N ARG A 81 8.61 -9.79 10.33
CA ARG A 81 10.03 -9.79 9.97
C ARG A 81 10.92 -9.32 11.12
N MET A 82 10.40 -8.43 11.97
CA MET A 82 11.13 -7.90 13.12
C MET A 82 11.34 -8.92 14.25
N GLN A 83 10.51 -9.97 14.31
CA GLN A 83 10.58 -11.03 15.34
C GLN A 83 11.63 -12.11 15.06
N ARG A 84 12.43 -11.95 13.99
CA ARG A 84 13.46 -12.91 13.57
C ARG A 84 14.88 -12.41 13.83
N ILE A 85 15.03 -11.41 14.69
CA ILE A 85 16.31 -10.84 15.14
C ILE A 85 16.50 -11.26 16.60
#